data_AF-A0A3P7IJY0-F1
#
_entry.id   AF-A0A3P7IJY0-F1
#
_cell.length_a   1.000
_cell.length_b   1.000
_cell.length_c   1.000
_cell.angle_alpha   90.00
_cell.angle_beta   90.00
_cell.angle_gamma   90.00
#
_symmetry.space_group_name_H-M   'P 1'
#
loop_
_entity.id
_entity.type
_entity.pdbx_description
1 polymer ?
#
loop_
_entity_poly.entity_id
_entity_poly.type
_entity_poly.pdbx_seq_one_letter_code
_entity_poly.pdbx_strand_id
1 'polypeptide(L)'
;MTSEGGGAVAFPVMTIGLKIAPHVARDFSLIVQSIGMSCALFVILFMNVQIEKRAVIFGTIGSVPGFIFGSVVVSVRQTPLNVE
;
A
#
# COMPACT_ATOMS: atom_id res chain seq x y z
N MET A 1 -7.80 -7.84 -10.95
CA MET A 1 -8.09 -6.96 -9.79
C MET A 1 -7.01 -7.19 -8.75
N THR A 2 -6.12 -6.22 -8.54
CA THR A 2 -5.04 -6.32 -7.54
C THR A 2 -5.58 -5.85 -6.19
N SER A 3 -5.04 -6.39 -5.10
CA SER A 3 -5.44 -6.16 -3.70
C SER A 3 -5.48 -4.67 -3.31
N GLU A 4 -4.83 -3.79 -4.10
CA GLU A 4 -4.79 -2.33 -3.90
C GLU A 4 -6.17 -1.67 -3.96
N GLY A 5 -7.15 -2.30 -4.61
CA GLY A 5 -8.53 -1.82 -4.66
C GLY A 5 -9.26 -1.88 -3.32
N GLY A 6 -8.81 -2.73 -2.39
CA GLY A 6 -9.44 -2.89 -1.07
C GLY A 6 -9.33 -1.61 -0.23
N GLY A 7 -8.16 -0.96 -0.25
CA GLY A 7 -7.97 0.35 0.39
C GLY A 7 -8.80 1.45 -0.26
N ALA A 8 -8.94 1.45 -1.59
CA ALA A 8 -9.70 2.47 -2.32
C ALA A 8 -11.20 2.51 -1.95
N VAL A 9 -11.79 1.36 -1.58
CA VAL A 9 -13.19 1.27 -1.13
C VAL A 9 -13.30 1.38 0.39
N ALA A 10 -12.37 0.78 1.14
CA ALA A 10 -12.40 0.80 2.60
C ALA A 10 -12.05 2.18 3.18
N PHE A 11 -11.21 2.97 2.52
CA PHE A 11 -10.81 4.30 2.96
C PHE A 11 -11.98 5.29 3.03
N PRO A 12 -12.80 5.50 1.97
CA PRO A 12 -13.98 6.36 2.06
C PRO A 12 -15.06 5.78 3.00
N VAL A 13 -15.22 4.45 3.07
CA VAL A 13 -16.15 3.83 4.02
C VAL A 13 -15.75 4.12 5.48
N MET A 14 -14.46 4.03 5.82
CA MET A 14 -13.98 4.34 7.17
C MET A 14 -13.95 5.84 7.47
N THR A 15 -13.59 6.69 6.51
CA THR A 15 -13.45 8.15 6.73
C THR A 15 -14.76 8.91 6.60
N ILE A 16 -15.59 8.62 5.60
CA ILE A 16 -16.88 9.30 5.36
C ILE A 16 -18.02 8.57 6.08
N GLY A 17 -18.04 7.23 6.06
CA GLY A 17 -19.12 6.44 6.66
C GLY A 17 -19.03 6.31 8.18
N LEU A 18 -17.81 6.06 8.69
CA LEU A 18 -17.58 5.79 10.12
C LEU A 18 -16.91 6.96 10.88
N LYS A 19 -16.50 8.04 10.20
CA LYS A 19 -15.79 9.20 10.76
C LYS A 19 -14.49 8.86 11.52
N ILE A 20 -13.77 7.81 11.13
CA ILE A 20 -12.44 7.50 11.67
C ILE A 20 -11.38 8.43 11.07
N ALA A 21 -10.37 8.79 11.88
CA ALA A 21 -9.25 9.60 11.44
C ALA A 21 -8.55 8.97 10.21
N PRO A 22 -8.25 9.75 9.16
CA PRO A 22 -7.72 9.24 7.89
C PRO A 22 -6.35 8.58 7.99
N HIS A 23 -5.60 8.80 9.09
CA HIS A 23 -4.34 8.09 9.33
C HIS A 23 -4.58 6.60 9.59
N VAL A 24 -5.53 6.26 10.48
CA VAL A 24 -5.84 4.87 10.86
C VAL A 24 -6.36 4.08 9.66
N ALA A 25 -7.22 4.70 8.84
CA ALA A 25 -7.76 4.05 7.64
C ALA A 25 -6.68 3.72 6.60
N ARG A 26 -5.64 4.56 6.49
CA ARG A 26 -4.50 4.29 5.62
C ARG A 26 -3.66 3.13 6.13
N ASP A 27 -3.27 3.16 7.40
CA ASP A 27 -2.40 2.14 7.98
C ASP A 27 -3.05 0.76 7.90
N PHE A 28 -4.37 0.69 8.16
CA PHE A 28 -5.13 -0.54 7.99
C PHE A 28 -5.11 -1.06 6.54
N SER A 29 -5.25 -0.17 5.55
CA SER A 29 -5.22 -0.52 4.13
C SER A 29 -3.83 -1.02 3.71
N LEU A 30 -2.75 -0.38 4.18
CA LEU A 30 -1.38 -0.80 3.90
C LEU A 30 -1.05 -2.17 4.53
N ILE A 31 -1.57 -2.46 5.73
CA ILE A 31 -1.38 -3.76 6.40
C ILE A 31 -2.09 -4.88 5.61
N VAL A 32 -3.37 -4.68 5.25
CA VAL A 32 -4.13 -5.67 4.45
C VAL A 32 -3.46 -5.92 3.11
N GLN A 33 -3.00 -4.86 2.44
CA GLN A 33 -2.27 -4.95 1.18
C GLN A 33 -0.99 -5.79 1.33
N SER A 34 -0.19 -5.51 2.35
CA SER A 34 1.06 -6.22 2.62
C SER A 34 0.83 -7.72 2.83
N ILE A 35 -0.21 -8.09 3.59
CA ILE A 35 -0.59 -9.48 3.82
C ILE A 35 -0.98 -10.16 2.49
N GLY A 36 -1.87 -9.53 1.72
CA GLY A 36 -2.36 -10.10 0.45
C GLY A 36 -1.25 -10.31 -0.58
N MET A 37 -0.34 -9.33 -0.74
CA MET A 37 0.80 -9.44 -1.65
C MET A 37 1.83 -10.48 -1.19
N SER A 38 2.04 -10.62 0.13
CA SER A 38 2.94 -11.64 0.67
C SER A 38 2.39 -13.05 0.44
N CYS A 39 1.08 -13.25 0.58
CA CYS A 39 0.43 -14.52 0.23
C CYS A 39 0.58 -14.86 -1.26
N ALA A 40 0.44 -13.87 -2.15
CA ALA A 40 0.65 -14.07 -3.58
C ALA A 40 2.12 -14.44 -3.90
N LEU A 41 3.09 -13.76 -3.27
CA LEU A 41 4.50 -14.10 -3.38
C LEU A 41 4.77 -15.54 -2.94
N PHE A 42 4.18 -15.98 -1.84
CA PHE A 42 4.34 -17.34 -1.33
C PHE A 42 3.83 -18.39 -2.34
N VAL A 43 2.66 -18.18 -2.94
CA VAL A 43 2.12 -19.07 -3.98
C VAL A 43 3.00 -19.10 -5.22
N ILE A 44 3.52 -17.96 -5.66
CA ILE A 44 4.43 -17.86 -6.81
C ILE A 44 5.70 -18.69 -6.57
N LEU A 45 6.28 -18.61 -5.37
CA LEU A 45 7.45 -19.38 -4.99
C LEU A 45 7.14 -20.88 -4.93
N PHE A 46 5.98 -21.25 -4.37
CA PHE A 46 5.56 -22.65 -4.24
C PHE A 46 5.25 -23.30 -5.60
N MET A 47 4.59 -22.59 -6.52
CA MET A 47 4.29 -23.07 -7.87
C MET A 47 5.49 -23.00 -8.84
N ASN A 48 6.63 -22.43 -8.41
CA ASN A 48 7.81 -22.25 -9.25
C ASN A 48 7.50 -21.55 -10.59
N VAL A 49 6.66 -20.51 -10.55
CA VAL A 49 6.30 -19.75 -11.75
C VAL A 49 7.56 -19.15 -12.38
N GLN A 50 7.73 -19.32 -13.69
CA GLN A 50 8.85 -18.71 -14.42
C GLN A 50 8.64 -17.20 -14.46
N ILE A 51 9.47 -16.48 -13.70
CA ILE A 51 9.45 -15.02 -13.62
C ILE A 51 10.69 -14.43 -14.27
N GLU A 52 10.47 -13.47 -15.16
CA GLU A 52 11.52 -12.64 -15.73
C GLU A 52 12.16 -11.75 -14.66
N LYS A 53 13.32 -12.17 -14.15
CA LYS A 53 14.04 -11.49 -13.07
C LYS A 53 14.39 -10.04 -13.41
N ARG A 54 14.63 -9.73 -14.69
CA ARG A 54 14.88 -8.35 -15.15
C ARG A 54 13.67 -7.45 -14.95
N ALA A 55 12.48 -7.93 -15.32
CA ALA A 55 11.24 -7.15 -15.17
C ALA A 55 10.96 -6.86 -13.70
N VAL A 56 11.19 -7.85 -12.82
CA VAL A 56 11.08 -7.66 -11.37
C VAL A 56 12.06 -6.59 -10.91
N ILE A 57 13.36 -6.74 -11.19
CA ILE A 57 14.40 -5.80 -10.72
C ILE A 57 14.12 -4.35 -11.18
N PHE A 58 13.77 -4.14 -12.45
CA PHE A 58 13.42 -2.80 -12.94
C PHE A 58 12.18 -2.24 -12.25
N GLY A 59 11.17 -3.07 -11.99
CA GLY A 59 9.97 -2.68 -11.24
C GLY A 59 10.24 -2.34 -9.78
N THR A 60 11.07 -3.12 -9.08
CA THR A 60 11.41 -2.88 -7.66
C THR A 60 12.26 -1.62 -7.50
N ILE A 61 13.20 -1.38 -8.42
CA ILE A 61 14.05 -0.18 -8.40
C ILE A 61 13.23 1.10 -8.57
N GLY A 62 12.15 1.09 -9.37
CA GLY A 62 11.26 2.24 -9.51
C GLY A 62 10.29 2.40 -8.34
N SER A 63 9.71 1.30 -7.86
CA SER A 63 8.64 1.34 -6.85
C SER A 63 9.12 1.66 -5.44
N VAL A 64 10.27 1.16 -5.00
CA VAL A 64 10.79 1.40 -3.64
C VAL A 64 11.10 2.88 -3.37
N PRO A 65 11.92 3.59 -4.18
CA PRO A 65 12.15 5.01 -3.96
C PRO A 65 10.89 5.86 -4.17
N GLY A 66 10.04 5.49 -5.13
CA GLY A 66 8.74 6.16 -5.34
C GLY A 66 7.81 6.04 -4.13
N PHE A 67 7.75 4.86 -3.50
CA PHE A 67 6.96 4.62 -2.30
C PHE A 67 7.51 5.38 -1.08
N ILE A 68 8.83 5.37 -0.88
CA ILE A 68 9.48 6.11 0.22
C ILE A 68 9.24 7.62 0.07
N PHE A 69 9.48 8.16 -1.14
CA PHE A 69 9.27 9.57 -1.40
C PHE A 69 7.79 9.97 -1.26
N GLY A 70 6.88 9.16 -1.81
CA GLY A 70 5.44 9.37 -1.66
C GLY A 70 4.98 9.36 -0.21
N SER A 71 5.50 8.43 0.60
CA SER A 71 5.15 8.34 2.02
C SER A 71 5.68 9.53 2.82
N VAL A 72 6.90 10.01 2.56
CA VAL A 72 7.46 11.21 3.22
C VAL A 72 6.70 12.47 2.83
N VAL A 73 6.40 12.66 1.54
CA VAL A 73 5.68 13.84 1.04
C VAL A 73 4.22 13.87 1.51
N VAL A 74 3.52 12.73 1.51
CA VAL A 74 2.14 12.63 1.99
C VAL A 74 2.07 12.84 3.50
N SER A 75 3.03 12.29 4.26
CA SER A 75 3.12 12.51 5.71
C SER A 75 3.34 13.99 6.02
N VAL A 76 4.27 14.66 5.33
CA VAL A 76 4.51 16.11 5.44
C VAL A 76 3.24 16.94 5.24
N ARG A 77 2.35 16.52 4.34
CA ARG A 77 1.15 17.28 4.01
C ARG A 77 -0.01 17.09 4.99
N GLN A 78 0.05 16.08 5.85
CA GLN A 78 -0.95 15.83 6.90
C GLN A 78 -0.55 16.40 8.27
N THR A 79 0.74 16.66 8.51
CA THR A 79 1.23 17.23 9.77
C THR A 79 0.90 18.71 10.04
N PRO A 80 0.51 19.61 9.09
CA PRO A 80 0.26 21.02 9.44
C PRO A 80 -1.11 21.29 10.09
N LEU A 81 -1.90 20.27 10.44
CA LEU A 81 -3.27 20.41 10.97
C LEU A 81 -3.47 19.83 12.38
N ASN A 82 -2.38 19.49 13.10
CA ASN A 82 -2.42 19.06 14.50
C ASN A 82 -1.43 19.88 15.35
N VAL A 83 -1.54 21.20 15.25
CA VAL A 83 -1.00 22.15 16.23
C VAL A 83 -2.14 23.08 16.65
N GLU A 84 -3.09 22.51 17.42
CA GLU A 84 -3.76 23.16 18.55
C GLU A 84 -3.89 22.13 19.68
#